data_AF-A0A447MXM4-F1
#
_entry.id   AF-A0A447MXM4-F1
#
_cell.length_a   1.000
_cell.length_b   1.000
_cell.length_c   1.000
_cell.angle_alpha   90.00
_cell.angle_beta   90.00
_cell.angle_gamma   90.00
#
_symmetry.space_group_name_H-M   'P 1'
#
loop_
_entity.id
_entity.type
_entity.pdbx_description
1 polymer ?
#
loop_
_entity_poly.entity_id
_entity_poly.type
_entity_poly.pdbx_seq_one_letter_code
_entity_poly.pdbx_strand_id
1 'polypeptide(L)'
;MYYGSWNLSGHRKGETLTADSWSGPEPAPKVVLKDFDNTVSRSACKNLPSNWRGCGSFTLEITVQSDDYGCPWLASSHIVATAFITNETYSPPDTRSSVCPKVPVDTFDISWDANVSKQKTTLMLDATGGTVNRTLHTYLMEGGKTVRWQQI
;
A
#
# COMPACT_ATOMS: atom_id res chain seq x y z
N MET A 1 12.67 0.76 5.60
CA MET A 1 11.29 1.14 6.02
C MET A 1 11.43 2.30 6.99
N TYR A 2 10.74 3.41 6.71
CA TYR A 2 10.81 4.62 7.52
C TYR A 2 9.48 4.83 8.25
N TYR A 3 9.54 5.47 9.41
CA TYR A 3 8.40 5.70 10.29
C TYR A 3 8.38 7.15 10.74
N GLY A 4 7.17 7.66 10.99
CA GLY A 4 7.00 8.97 11.60
C GLY A 4 5.73 9.01 12.45
N SER A 5 5.68 10.00 13.34
CA SER A 5 4.54 10.26 14.20
C SER A 5 4.09 11.71 14.05
N TRP A 6 2.79 11.93 13.99
CA TRP A 6 2.16 13.24 13.89
C TRP A 6 1.02 13.33 14.89
N ASN A 7 0.89 14.49 15.53
CA ASN A 7 -0.22 14.78 16.42
C ASN A 7 -1.42 15.30 15.63
N LEU A 8 -2.62 14.73 15.84
CA LEU A 8 -3.87 15.17 15.22
C LEU A 8 -4.72 16.08 16.14
N SER A 9 -4.37 16.17 17.41
CA SER A 9 -5.17 16.87 18.42
C SER A 9 -5.15 18.38 18.19
N GLY A 10 -6.32 19.01 18.21
CA GLY A 10 -6.46 20.47 18.10
C GLY A 10 -6.26 21.04 16.69
N HIS A 11 -5.95 20.21 15.69
CA HIS A 11 -5.77 20.66 14.31
C HIS A 11 -7.09 20.91 13.57
N ARG A 12 -7.08 21.90 12.68
CA ARG A 12 -8.22 22.24 11.83
C ARG A 12 -8.10 21.64 10.43
N LYS A 13 -9.24 21.52 9.76
CA LYS A 13 -9.31 21.15 8.34
C LYS A 13 -8.42 22.07 7.50
N GLY A 14 -7.57 21.47 6.67
CA GLY A 14 -6.60 22.14 5.80
C GLY A 14 -5.23 22.39 6.44
N GLU A 15 -5.06 22.17 7.75
CA GLU A 15 -3.78 22.37 8.42
C GLU A 15 -2.80 21.23 8.11
N THR A 16 -1.53 21.60 7.94
CA THR A 16 -0.42 20.65 7.84
C THR A 16 0.01 20.28 9.26
N LEU A 17 0.09 18.99 9.53
CA LEU A 17 0.56 18.45 10.80
C LEU A 17 2.07 18.57 10.88
N THR A 18 2.58 18.98 12.04
CA THR A 18 4.01 18.95 12.33
C THR A 18 4.41 17.53 12.70
N ALA A 19 5.51 17.03 12.13
CA ALA A 19 6.05 15.73 12.52
C ALA A 19 6.63 15.84 13.94
N ASP A 20 6.16 15.00 14.85
CA ASP A 20 6.77 14.84 16.18
C ASP A 20 8.06 14.03 16.07
N SER A 21 8.09 13.06 15.15
CA SER A 21 9.28 12.28 14.81
C SER A 21 9.25 11.79 13.37
N TRP A 22 10.44 11.61 12.80
CA TRP A 22 10.64 11.01 11.48
C TRP A 22 11.97 10.25 11.46
N SER A 23 11.95 9.01 10.97
CA SER A 23 13.12 8.13 10.94
C SER A 23 13.79 8.03 9.56
N GLY A 24 13.30 8.77 8.57
CA GLY A 24 13.77 8.71 7.19
C GLY A 24 14.57 9.94 6.76
N PRO A 25 14.89 10.03 5.47
CA PRO A 25 15.58 11.18 4.90
C PRO A 25 14.74 12.44 5.04
N GLU A 26 15.39 13.58 5.26
CA GLU A 26 14.70 14.86 5.22
C GLU A 26 14.42 15.28 3.76
N PRO A 27 13.28 15.92 3.48
CA PRO A 27 12.27 16.32 4.46
C PRO A 27 11.28 15.19 4.80
N ALA A 28 10.80 15.17 6.04
CA ALA A 28 9.69 14.30 6.44
C ALA A 28 8.45 14.45 5.52
N PRO A 29 7.62 13.39 5.37
CA PRO A 29 6.38 13.48 4.61
C PRO A 29 5.47 14.59 5.13
N LYS A 30 4.88 15.35 4.20
CA LYS A 30 3.87 16.35 4.52
C LYS A 30 2.54 15.65 4.77
N VAL A 31 1.99 15.79 5.97
CA VAL A 31 0.68 15.24 6.33
C VAL A 31 -0.31 16.38 6.54
N VAL A 32 -1.45 16.35 5.86
CA VAL A 32 -2.49 17.38 5.95
C VAL A 32 -3.80 16.75 6.40
N LEU A 33 -4.45 17.35 7.41
CA LEU A 33 -5.81 16.98 7.79
C LEU A 33 -6.79 17.55 6.78
N LYS A 34 -7.24 16.74 5.82
CA LYS A 34 -8.15 17.18 4.74
C LYS A 34 -9.59 17.23 5.17
N ASP A 35 -10.02 16.29 6.01
CA ASP A 35 -11.38 16.28 6.50
C ASP A 35 -11.52 15.48 7.78
N PHE A 36 -12.64 15.69 8.47
CA PHE A 36 -13.08 14.82 9.54
C PHE A 36 -14.60 14.69 9.53
N ASP A 37 -15.09 13.52 9.92
CA ASP A 37 -16.52 13.23 10.07
C ASP A 37 -16.78 12.69 11.48
N ASN A 38 -17.63 13.38 12.24
CA ASN A 38 -18.05 13.00 13.59
C ASN A 38 -19.45 12.37 13.63
N THR A 39 -20.06 12.16 12.47
CA THR A 39 -21.39 11.54 12.32
C THR A 39 -21.30 10.04 12.03
N VAL A 40 -20.08 9.49 12.02
CA VAL A 40 -19.80 8.07 11.78
C VAL A 40 -20.51 7.21 12.83
N SER A 41 -21.22 6.18 12.36
CA SER A 41 -21.92 5.26 13.26
C SER A 41 -20.93 4.57 14.20
N ARG A 42 -21.32 4.40 15.46
CA ARG A 42 -20.51 3.70 16.46
C ARG A 42 -20.06 2.31 15.98
N SER A 43 -20.92 1.62 15.23
CA SER A 43 -20.65 0.28 14.67
C SER A 43 -19.47 0.25 13.70
N ALA A 44 -19.08 1.37 13.09
CA ALA A 44 -17.92 1.43 12.20
C ALA A 44 -16.58 1.37 12.97
N CYS A 45 -16.55 1.91 14.20
CA CYS A 45 -15.40 1.80 15.10
C CYS A 45 -15.43 0.43 15.82
N LYS A 46 -14.87 -0.60 15.16
CA LYS A 46 -14.76 -1.95 15.75
C LYS A 46 -13.98 -1.91 17.07
N ASN A 47 -14.47 -2.62 18.08
CA ASN A 47 -13.87 -2.72 19.42
C ASN A 47 -13.71 -1.37 20.16
N LEU A 48 -14.53 -0.37 19.82
CA LEU A 48 -14.53 0.90 20.55
C LEU A 48 -15.02 0.68 22.00
N PRO A 49 -14.28 1.17 23.02
CA PRO A 49 -14.67 1.01 24.42
C PRO A 49 -16.08 1.55 24.71
N SER A 50 -16.84 0.85 25.54
CA SER A 50 -18.28 1.10 25.78
C SER A 50 -18.58 2.47 26.38
N ASN A 51 -17.64 3.03 27.13
CA ASN A 51 -17.65 4.35 27.75
C ASN A 51 -17.40 5.50 26.76
N TRP A 52 -16.89 5.24 25.55
CA TRP A 52 -16.74 6.27 24.52
C TRP A 52 -18.09 6.50 23.85
N ARG A 53 -18.50 7.75 23.59
CA ARG A 53 -19.86 8.04 23.09
C ARG A 53 -19.98 8.14 21.56
N GLY A 54 -18.89 8.41 20.87
CA GLY A 54 -18.89 8.68 19.43
C GLY A 54 -17.82 7.90 18.68
N CYS A 55 -17.99 7.84 17.37
CA CYS A 55 -17.01 7.37 16.41
C CYS A 55 -16.80 8.50 15.40
N GLY A 56 -15.60 8.59 14.85
CA GLY A 56 -15.29 9.56 13.82
C GLY A 56 -14.22 9.05 12.88
N SER A 57 -14.09 9.70 11.73
CA SER A 57 -13.06 9.39 10.75
C SER A 57 -12.28 10.64 10.39
N PHE A 58 -10.98 10.47 10.15
CA PHE A 58 -10.10 11.51 9.63
C PHE A 58 -9.69 11.15 8.20
N THR A 59 -9.69 12.13 7.31
CA THR A 59 -9.10 12.01 5.98
C THR A 59 -7.77 12.74 5.97
N LEU A 60 -6.68 12.01 5.78
CA LEU A 60 -5.33 12.54 5.75
C LEU A 60 -4.80 12.49 4.31
N GLU A 61 -4.23 13.60 3.86
CA GLU A 61 -3.42 13.63 2.65
C GLU A 61 -1.95 13.58 3.03
N ILE A 62 -1.26 12.56 2.55
CA ILE A 62 0.15 12.33 2.82
C ILE A 62 0.90 12.56 1.51
N THR A 63 1.80 13.53 1.51
CA THR A 63 2.70 13.81 0.40
C THR A 63 4.11 13.46 0.84
N VAL A 64 4.62 12.36 0.31
CA VAL A 64 6.04 12.02 0.33
C VAL A 64 6.73 12.81 -0.79
N GLN A 65 7.95 13.31 -0.56
CA GLN A 65 8.75 13.78 -1.70
C GLN A 65 8.94 12.60 -2.66
N SER A 66 8.79 12.84 -3.96
CA SER A 66 9.04 11.79 -4.95
C SER A 66 10.53 11.71 -5.20
N ASP A 67 11.15 10.66 -4.72
CA ASP A 67 12.55 10.34 -4.96
C ASP A 67 12.64 8.83 -5.15
N ASP A 68 12.40 8.37 -6.38
CA ASP A 68 12.82 7.05 -6.87
C ASP A 68 12.59 5.82 -5.97
N TYR A 69 11.70 5.88 -4.97
CA TYR A 69 11.49 4.84 -3.95
C TYR A 69 10.89 3.54 -4.52
N GLY A 70 10.68 3.49 -5.83
CA GLY A 70 10.04 2.39 -6.52
C GLY A 70 8.55 2.36 -6.24
N CYS A 71 7.75 2.22 -7.29
CA CYS A 71 6.40 1.75 -7.08
C CYS A 71 6.44 0.26 -6.68
N PRO A 72 5.59 -0.20 -5.73
CA PRO A 72 4.67 0.59 -4.91
C PRO A 72 5.35 1.20 -3.68
N TRP A 73 5.16 2.51 -3.45
CA TRP A 73 5.25 3.02 -2.08
C TRP A 73 3.95 2.66 -1.36
N LEU A 74 4.07 1.90 -0.28
CA LEU A 74 2.97 1.52 0.57
C LEU A 74 3.00 2.41 1.82
N ALA A 75 2.02 3.29 1.97
CA ALA A 75 1.78 3.99 3.21
C ALA A 75 0.82 3.18 4.07
N SER A 76 1.28 2.78 5.25
CA SER A 76 0.44 2.23 6.31
C SER A 76 0.30 3.28 7.39
N SER A 77 -0.93 3.51 7.86
CA SER A 77 -1.17 4.37 9.02
C SER A 77 -1.78 3.58 10.16
N HIS A 78 -1.24 3.83 11.34
CA HIS A 78 -1.75 3.37 12.62
C HIS A 78 -2.20 4.60 13.40
N ILE A 79 -3.44 4.61 13.88
CA ILE A 79 -3.99 5.73 14.64
C ILE A 79 -4.20 5.27 16.07
N VAL A 80 -3.81 6.11 17.02
CA VAL A 80 -4.11 5.92 18.44
C VAL A 80 -4.92 7.13 18.89
N ALA A 81 -6.12 6.88 19.40
CA ALA A 81 -6.95 7.88 20.07
C ALA A 81 -6.86 7.68 21.58
N THR A 82 -6.77 8.77 22.34
CA THR A 82 -6.75 8.73 23.81
C THR A 82 -7.94 9.50 24.37
N ALA A 83 -8.71 8.88 25.26
CA ALA A 83 -9.81 9.54 25.95
C ALA A 83 -9.27 10.58 26.93
N PHE A 84 -9.75 11.82 26.81
CA PHE A 84 -9.30 12.93 27.65
C PHE A 84 -9.52 12.72 29.16
N ILE A 85 -10.61 12.03 29.54
CA ILE A 85 -10.99 11.88 30.95
C ILE A 85 -10.37 10.63 31.59
N THR A 86 -10.35 9.51 30.86
CA THR A 86 -9.97 8.21 31.42
C THR A 86 -8.54 7.77 31.06
N ASN A 87 -7.85 8.49 30.18
CA ASN A 87 -6.57 8.09 29.56
C ASN A 87 -6.59 6.71 28.90
N GLU A 88 -7.77 6.15 28.68
CA GLU A 88 -7.94 4.92 27.92
C GLU A 88 -7.61 5.18 26.45
N THR A 89 -6.96 4.23 25.80
CA THR A 89 -6.57 4.32 24.40
C THR A 89 -7.40 3.40 23.53
N TYR A 90 -7.59 3.81 22.28
CA TYR A 90 -8.27 3.05 21.25
C TYR A 90 -7.51 3.17 19.94
N SER A 91 -7.28 2.04 19.28
CA SER A 91 -6.71 1.99 17.93
C SER A 91 -7.65 1.23 17.00
N PRO A 92 -8.11 1.82 15.89
CA PRO A 92 -8.76 1.07 14.83
C PRO A 92 -7.74 0.17 14.10
N PRO A 93 -8.21 -0.76 13.24
CA PRO A 93 -7.33 -1.49 12.34
C PRO A 93 -6.50 -0.54 11.46
N ASP A 94 -5.26 -0.93 11.17
CA ASP A 94 -4.36 -0.17 10.31
C ASP A 94 -4.96 0.03 8.92
N THR A 95 -4.78 1.23 8.36
CA THR A 95 -5.19 1.51 6.98
C THR A 95 -3.96 1.53 6.08
N ARG A 96 -4.12 1.04 4.85
CA ARG A 96 -3.04 0.98 3.86
C ARG A 96 -3.48 1.68 2.59
N SER A 97 -2.59 2.49 2.04
CA SER A 97 -2.78 3.18 0.77
C SER A 97 -1.49 3.09 -0.05
N SER A 98 -1.63 2.94 -1.36
CA SER A 98 -0.53 3.02 -2.30
C SER A 98 -0.97 3.81 -3.53
N VAL A 99 -0.05 4.59 -4.08
CA VAL A 99 -0.27 5.28 -5.36
C VAL A 99 0.84 4.84 -6.30
N CYS A 100 0.52 3.88 -7.16
CA CYS A 100 1.34 3.56 -8.32
C CYS A 100 0.70 4.17 -9.56
N PRO A 101 1.48 4.76 -10.47
CA PRO A 101 1.06 4.84 -11.86
C PRO A 101 0.64 3.43 -12.29
N LYS A 102 -0.56 3.30 -12.87
CA LYS A 102 -0.90 2.06 -13.58
C LYS A 102 0.07 1.98 -14.75
N VAL A 103 1.03 1.06 -14.69
CA VAL A 103 1.83 0.71 -15.87
C VAL A 103 0.87 -0.02 -16.81
N PRO A 104 0.55 0.52 -17.99
CA PRO A 104 -0.31 -0.18 -18.95
C PRO A 104 0.37 -1.51 -19.31
N VAL A 105 -0.32 -2.62 -19.06
CA VAL A 105 0.19 -3.95 -19.45
C VAL A 105 0.02 -4.21 -20.95
N ASP A 106 -0.58 -3.27 -21.68
CA ASP A 106 -0.88 -3.37 -23.11
C ASP A 106 0.40 -3.43 -23.99
N THR A 107 1.55 -3.01 -23.46
CA THR A 107 2.87 -3.15 -24.11
C THR A 107 3.60 -4.45 -23.76
N PHE A 108 3.06 -5.22 -22.82
CA PHE A 108 3.69 -6.44 -22.31
C PHE A 108 3.00 -7.70 -22.87
N ASP A 109 3.79 -8.55 -23.52
CA ASP A 109 3.38 -9.87 -24.01
C ASP A 109 3.89 -10.97 -23.07
N ILE A 110 3.12 -12.04 -22.93
CA ILE A 110 3.59 -13.28 -22.29
C ILE A 110 4.17 -14.20 -23.37
N SER A 111 5.40 -14.68 -23.14
CA SER A 111 6.11 -15.57 -24.06
C SER A 111 6.52 -16.88 -23.38
N TRP A 112 6.53 -17.95 -24.17
CA TRP A 112 7.11 -19.24 -23.81
C TRP A 112 8.58 -19.39 -24.25
N ASP A 113 9.15 -18.33 -24.83
CA ASP A 113 10.54 -18.26 -25.27
C ASP A 113 11.24 -17.03 -24.66
N ALA A 114 12.48 -17.22 -24.22
CA ALA A 114 13.25 -16.21 -23.50
C ALA A 114 13.84 -15.10 -24.40
N ASN A 115 13.73 -15.23 -25.72
CA ASN A 115 14.38 -14.33 -26.68
C ASN A 115 13.38 -13.73 -27.69
N VAL A 116 12.24 -14.38 -27.92
CA VAL A 116 11.25 -13.96 -28.92
C VAL A 116 9.85 -14.04 -28.32
N SER A 117 8.94 -13.10 -28.67
CA SER A 117 7.54 -13.20 -28.27
C SER A 117 6.87 -14.41 -28.94
N LYS A 118 6.57 -15.43 -28.14
CA LYS A 118 5.98 -16.69 -28.60
C LYS A 118 4.79 -17.04 -27.72
N GLN A 119 3.59 -16.76 -28.21
CA GLN A 119 2.33 -16.95 -27.47
C GLN A 119 1.84 -18.41 -27.43
N LYS A 120 2.39 -19.29 -28.28
CA LYS A 120 2.00 -20.71 -28.37
C LYS A 120 3.19 -21.63 -28.13
N THR A 121 2.99 -22.64 -27.30
CA THR A 121 3.96 -23.70 -27.05
C THR A 121 3.30 -25.07 -27.18
N THR A 122 4.07 -26.05 -27.62
CA THR A 122 3.60 -27.44 -27.78
C THR A 122 4.35 -28.32 -26.79
N LEU A 123 3.61 -29.00 -25.93
CA LEU A 123 4.16 -29.97 -24.99
C LEU A 123 4.00 -31.36 -25.56
N MET A 124 5.11 -32.05 -25.84
CA MET A 124 5.10 -33.49 -26.10
C MET A 124 5.28 -34.23 -24.78
N LEU A 125 4.39 -35.17 -24.49
CA LEU A 125 4.45 -36.02 -23.30
C LEU A 125 4.57 -37.47 -23.74
N ASP A 126 5.62 -38.15 -23.27
CA ASP A 126 5.83 -39.57 -23.53
C ASP A 126 5.14 -40.39 -22.43
N ALA A 127 4.19 -41.24 -22.80
CA ALA A 127 3.43 -42.04 -21.85
C ALA A 127 4.26 -43.25 -21.36
N THR A 128 4.98 -43.08 -20.25
CA THR A 128 5.81 -44.14 -19.64
C THR A 128 5.08 -45.00 -18.61
N GLY A 129 3.76 -44.83 -18.45
CA GLY A 129 2.96 -45.55 -17.46
C GLY A 129 3.02 -44.97 -16.05
N GLY A 130 3.58 -43.77 -15.88
CA GLY A 130 3.62 -43.01 -14.62
C GLY A 130 3.41 -41.51 -14.82
N THR A 131 3.58 -40.72 -13.76
CA THR A 131 3.44 -39.26 -13.81
C THR A 131 4.64 -38.61 -14.51
N VAL A 132 4.39 -37.80 -15.54
CA VAL A 132 5.41 -37.02 -16.25
C VAL A 132 5.41 -35.59 -15.71
N ASN A 133 6.51 -35.19 -15.05
CA ASN A 133 6.70 -33.81 -14.59
C ASN A 133 7.55 -33.03 -15.61
N ARG A 134 7.03 -31.90 -16.10
CA ARG A 134 7.79 -30.93 -16.91
C ARG A 134 7.57 -29.51 -16.40
N THR A 135 8.63 -28.72 -16.37
CA THR A 135 8.58 -27.30 -16.05
C THR A 135 8.44 -26.50 -17.33
N LEU A 136 7.38 -25.69 -17.42
CA LEU A 136 7.20 -24.74 -18.50
C LEU A 136 7.60 -23.35 -18.00
N HIS A 137 8.56 -22.73 -18.68
CA HIS A 137 9.02 -21.38 -18.34
C HIS A 137 8.17 -20.34 -19.05
N THR A 138 7.81 -19.29 -18.31
CA THR A 138 7.03 -18.15 -18.81
C THR A 138 7.86 -16.88 -18.67
N TYR A 139 7.89 -16.08 -19.72
CA TYR A 139 8.65 -14.83 -19.81
C TYR A 139 7.71 -13.66 -20.07
N LEU A 140 7.98 -12.52 -19.44
CA LEU A 140 7.30 -11.26 -19.75
C LEU A 140 8.17 -10.49 -20.73
N MET A 141 7.57 -10.08 -21.85
CA MET A 141 8.23 -9.38 -22.95
C MET A 141 7.65 -7.98 -23.06
N GLU A 142 8.48 -6.95 -23.26
CA GLU A 142 8.05 -5.60 -23.59
C GLU A 142 8.65 -5.23 -24.95
N GLY A 143 7.80 -4.90 -25.94
CA GLY A 143 8.28 -4.56 -27.29
C GLY A 143 9.19 -5.61 -27.93
N GLY A 144 8.98 -6.89 -27.62
CA GLY A 144 9.79 -8.01 -28.15
C GLY A 144 11.10 -8.29 -27.41
N LYS A 145 11.36 -7.65 -26.25
CA LYS A 145 12.53 -7.93 -25.39
C LYS A 145 12.11 -8.45 -24.03
N THR A 146 12.89 -9.40 -23.49
CA THR A 146 12.64 -10.00 -22.19
C THR A 146 12.90 -9.01 -21.07
N VAL A 147 11.89 -8.82 -20.23
CA VAL A 147 11.96 -7.94 -19.07
C VAL A 147 12.57 -8.73 -17.92
N ARG A 148 13.76 -8.33 -17.46
CA ARG A 148 14.28 -8.80 -16.18
C ARG A 148 13.70 -7.93 -15.07
N TRP A 149 12.87 -8.52 -14.22
CA TRP A 149 12.60 -7.93 -12.91
C TRP A 149 13.85 -8.06 -12.05
N GLN A 150 14.46 -6.93 -11.69
CA GLN A 150 15.30 -6.88 -10.51
C GLN A 150 14.35 -6.97 -9.31
N GLN A 151 14.36 -8.13 -8.66
CA GLN A 151 13.68 -8.31 -7.39
C GLN A 151 14.42 -7.42 -6.37
N ILE A 152 13.73 -6.39 -5.88
CA ILE A 152 14.19 -5.55 -4.76
C ILE A 152 13.91 -6.30 -3.46
#